data_AF-F8PN16-F1
#
_entry.id   AF-F8PN16-F1
#
_cell.length_a   1.000
_cell.length_b   1.000
_cell.length_c   1.000
_cell.angle_alpha   90.00
_cell.angle_beta   90.00
_cell.angle_gamma   90.00
#
_symmetry.space_group_name_H-M   'P 1'
#
loop_
_entity.id
_entity.type
_entity.pdbx_description
1 polymer ?
#
loop_
_entity_poly.entity_id
_entity_poly.type
_entity_poly.pdbx_seq_one_letter_code
_entity_poly.pdbx_strand_id
1 'polypeptide(L)'
;MSADISPTVDLQKSSVDIARRLSCLQYFLSAAGELLTCSRLALSEFKRHGKKIIALMEIARTTLTRAGLKLHLFTSCSASFLPYKSVYFKLLLLLRFKRNNFTADLQGRLKRLLLPLSTRLVIRCKIDPYSQLGLDESLIKAGSCPSQRQWTLPGSSGTTSTARKHEVPDKVMLPPDAFPVDSEQGDSRNRTSTKFLYGTSTARSRPVHRQHPNRETKLWDSGTENSPPAVRSGPFPGRRNFGIFCGGRKTGFQSRGQIRFSSAKVTGRD
;
A
#
# COMPACT_ATOMS: atom_id res chain seq x y z
N MET A 1 -7.90 41.03 12.51
CA MET A 1 -7.56 39.60 12.45
C MET A 1 -8.72 38.82 13.06
N SER A 2 -9.72 38.48 12.25
CA SER A 2 -10.90 37.74 12.72
C SER A 2 -10.53 36.27 12.85
N ALA A 3 -10.57 35.74 14.06
CA ALA A 3 -10.48 34.31 14.28
C ALA A 3 -11.78 33.68 13.78
N ASP A 4 -11.81 33.26 12.51
CA ASP A 4 -12.87 32.41 12.01
C ASP A 4 -12.84 31.10 12.80
N ILE A 5 -13.76 31.01 13.77
CA ILE A 5 -14.06 29.80 14.53
C ILE A 5 -14.75 28.86 13.54
N SER A 6 -13.93 28.18 12.72
CA SER A 6 -14.43 27.13 11.83
C SER A 6 -15.07 26.06 12.72
N PRO A 7 -16.33 25.68 12.48
CA PRO A 7 -17.04 24.71 13.30
C PRO A 7 -16.24 23.40 13.34
N THR A 8 -16.00 22.90 14.55
CA THR A 8 -15.38 21.60 14.75
C THR A 8 -16.33 20.53 14.21
N VAL A 9 -15.88 19.79 13.20
CA VAL A 9 -16.69 18.76 12.56
C VAL A 9 -16.99 17.64 13.56
N ASP A 10 -18.27 17.43 13.88
CA ASP A 10 -18.73 16.27 14.63
C ASP A 10 -18.61 15.02 13.75
N LEU A 11 -17.48 14.34 13.88
CA LEU A 11 -17.16 13.14 13.09
C LEU A 11 -18.14 12.00 13.34
N GLN A 12 -18.81 11.98 14.50
CA GLN A 12 -19.74 10.92 14.82
C GLN A 12 -20.96 10.97 13.89
N LYS A 13 -21.52 12.16 13.70
CA LYS A 13 -22.70 12.40 12.86
C LYS A 13 -22.37 12.55 11.38
N SER A 14 -21.26 13.21 11.06
CA SER A 14 -20.90 13.55 9.67
C SER A 14 -20.17 12.44 8.92
N SER A 15 -19.63 11.41 9.60
CA SER A 15 -18.76 10.41 8.96
C SER A 15 -19.35 9.72 7.72
N VAL A 16 -20.66 9.43 7.72
CA VAL A 16 -21.33 8.79 6.57
C VAL A 16 -21.43 9.75 5.38
N ASP A 17 -21.76 11.02 5.63
CA ASP A 17 -21.84 12.03 4.57
C ASP A 17 -20.45 12.33 3.98
N ILE A 18 -19.42 12.47 4.84
CA ILE A 18 -18.04 12.66 4.40
C ILE A 18 -17.58 11.45 3.57
N ALA A 19 -17.89 10.22 4.00
CA ALA A 19 -17.58 9.01 3.23
C ALA A 19 -18.20 9.03 1.83
N ARG A 20 -19.50 9.40 1.74
CA ARG A 20 -20.20 9.54 0.47
C ARG A 20 -19.54 10.59 -0.42
N ARG A 21 -19.22 11.77 0.11
CA ARG A 21 -18.57 12.83 -0.68
C ARG A 21 -17.14 12.48 -1.08
N LEU A 22 -16.36 11.80 -0.22
CA LEU A 22 -15.03 11.28 -0.56
C LEU A 22 -15.07 10.18 -1.63
N SER A 23 -16.20 9.49 -1.80
CA SER A 23 -16.38 8.50 -2.86
C SER A 23 -16.61 9.12 -4.24
N CYS A 24 -16.87 10.43 -4.31
CA CYS A 24 -17.13 11.18 -5.54
C CYS A 24 -16.02 12.23 -5.77
N LEU A 25 -15.39 12.20 -6.94
CA LEU A 25 -14.27 13.11 -7.23
C LEU A 25 -14.70 14.59 -7.18
N GLN A 26 -15.92 14.92 -7.64
CA GLN A 26 -16.43 16.29 -7.67
C GLN A 26 -16.49 16.94 -6.27
N TYR A 27 -16.84 16.16 -5.23
CA TYR A 27 -16.96 16.65 -3.85
C TYR A 27 -15.75 16.31 -2.98
N PHE A 28 -14.74 15.67 -3.56
CA PHE A 28 -13.60 15.12 -2.84
C PHE A 28 -12.83 16.21 -2.09
N LEU A 29 -12.52 17.33 -2.75
CA LEU A 29 -11.69 18.39 -2.16
C LEU A 29 -12.35 19.02 -0.93
N SER A 30 -13.66 19.30 -1.02
CA SER A 30 -14.46 19.82 0.10
C SER A 30 -14.47 18.84 1.27
N ALA A 31 -14.83 17.57 1.02
CA ALA A 31 -14.89 16.56 2.08
C ALA A 31 -13.52 16.24 2.70
N ALA A 32 -12.46 16.24 1.91
CA ALA A 32 -11.11 16.05 2.40
C ALA A 32 -10.60 17.25 3.20
N GLY A 33 -11.00 18.47 2.84
CA GLY A 33 -10.78 19.68 3.63
C GLY A 33 -11.46 19.60 5.00
N GLU A 34 -12.72 19.18 5.06
CA GLU A 34 -13.42 18.93 6.33
C GLU A 34 -12.70 17.85 7.15
N LEU A 35 -12.23 16.78 6.53
CA LEU A 35 -11.48 15.74 7.21
C LEU A 35 -10.12 16.23 7.73
N LEU A 36 -9.47 17.20 7.07
CA LEU A 36 -8.25 17.85 7.58
C LEU A 36 -8.52 18.64 8.87
N THR A 37 -9.74 19.15 9.09
CA THR A 37 -10.08 19.84 10.34
C THR A 37 -10.01 18.91 11.55
N CYS A 38 -10.02 17.58 11.35
CA CYS A 38 -9.79 16.59 12.40
C CYS A 38 -8.41 16.72 13.06
N SER A 39 -7.47 17.43 12.42
CA SER A 39 -6.20 17.81 13.04
C SER A 39 -6.40 18.60 14.34
N ARG A 40 -7.46 19.41 14.42
CA ARG A 40 -7.80 20.26 15.57
C ARG A 40 -8.49 19.51 16.71
N LEU A 41 -8.95 18.27 16.47
CA LEU A 41 -9.56 17.47 17.51
C LEU A 41 -8.54 17.13 18.61
N ALA A 42 -9.03 17.12 19.85
CA ALA A 42 -8.31 16.63 21.01
C ALA A 42 -7.80 15.20 20.77
N LEU A 43 -6.66 14.85 21.37
CA LEU A 43 -6.03 13.55 21.18
C LEU A 43 -6.93 12.37 21.59
N SER A 44 -7.75 12.55 22.64
CA SER A 44 -8.74 11.59 23.11
C SER A 44 -9.81 11.28 22.05
N GLU A 45 -10.42 12.32 21.49
CA GLU A 45 -11.42 12.21 20.42
C GLU A 45 -10.82 11.61 19.15
N PHE A 46 -9.60 12.02 18.80
CA PHE A 46 -8.89 11.46 17.66
C PHE A 46 -8.65 9.94 17.82
N LYS A 47 -8.27 9.50 19.02
CA LYS A 47 -8.11 8.07 19.34
C LYS A 47 -9.44 7.32 19.28
N ARG A 48 -10.50 7.90 19.85
CA ARG A 48 -11.87 7.34 19.82
C ARG A 48 -12.38 7.14 18.40
N HIS A 49 -12.10 8.09 17.52
CA HIS A 49 -12.53 8.06 16.12
C HIS A 49 -11.51 7.44 15.15
N GLY A 50 -10.39 6.89 15.64
CA GLY A 50 -9.30 6.41 14.79
C GLY A 50 -9.73 5.39 13.74
N LYS A 51 -10.65 4.47 14.08
CA LYS A 51 -11.21 3.49 13.13
C LYS A 51 -11.94 4.16 11.96
N LYS A 52 -12.72 5.21 12.24
CA LYS A 52 -13.48 5.97 11.24
C LYS A 52 -12.55 6.78 10.35
N ILE A 53 -11.58 7.49 10.95
CA ILE A 53 -10.61 8.29 10.21
C ILE A 53 -9.84 7.42 9.22
N ILE A 54 -9.34 6.25 9.65
CA ILE A 54 -8.64 5.31 8.77
C ILE A 54 -9.55 4.82 7.63
N ALA A 55 -10.80 4.49 7.92
CA ALA A 55 -11.75 4.06 6.89
C ALA A 55 -12.02 5.17 5.84
N LEU A 56 -12.18 6.43 6.27
CA LEU A 56 -12.34 7.56 5.37
C LEU A 56 -11.11 7.76 4.48
N MET A 57 -9.90 7.55 5.00
CA MET A 57 -8.66 7.61 4.22
C MET A 57 -8.55 6.49 3.20
N GLU A 58 -8.99 5.29 3.55
CA GLU A 58 -9.06 4.16 2.61
C GLU A 58 -10.05 4.46 1.47
N ILE A 59 -11.23 5.02 1.78
CA ILE A 59 -12.18 5.47 0.76
C ILE A 59 -11.51 6.50 -0.15
N ALA A 60 -10.91 7.54 0.41
CA ALA A 60 -10.22 8.56 -0.36
C ALA A 60 -9.15 7.98 -1.30
N ARG A 61 -8.33 7.04 -0.80
CA ARG A 61 -7.32 6.32 -1.59
C ARG A 61 -7.98 5.56 -2.74
N THR A 62 -9.05 4.81 -2.47
CA THR A 62 -9.74 4.02 -3.50
C THR A 62 -10.36 4.92 -4.57
N THR A 63 -10.97 6.04 -4.21
CA THR A 63 -11.55 7.01 -5.15
C THR A 63 -10.48 7.55 -6.10
N LEU A 64 -9.35 8.03 -5.57
CA LEU A 64 -8.28 8.58 -6.40
C LEU A 64 -7.63 7.51 -7.29
N THR A 65 -7.47 6.29 -6.77
CA THR A 65 -6.94 5.17 -7.56
C THR A 65 -7.90 4.79 -8.69
N ARG A 66 -9.21 4.77 -8.43
CA ARG A 66 -10.24 4.52 -9.46
C ARG A 66 -10.29 5.61 -10.52
N ALA A 67 -9.97 6.84 -10.17
CA ALA A 67 -9.81 7.95 -11.11
C ALA A 67 -8.48 7.89 -11.90
N GLY A 68 -7.66 6.86 -11.70
CA GLY A 68 -6.40 6.65 -12.42
C GLY A 68 -5.18 7.36 -11.84
N LEU A 69 -5.29 7.95 -10.64
CA LEU A 69 -4.16 8.63 -10.01
C LEU A 69 -3.21 7.62 -9.37
N LYS A 70 -1.92 7.74 -9.72
CA LYS A 70 -0.84 7.02 -9.03
C LYS A 70 -0.46 7.78 -7.75
N LEU A 71 -0.70 7.15 -6.61
CA LEU A 71 -0.50 7.75 -5.29
C LEU A 71 0.92 7.45 -4.77
N HIS A 72 1.92 7.96 -5.46
CA HIS A 72 3.32 7.94 -5.01
C HIS A 72 3.93 9.34 -5.13
N LEU A 73 4.81 9.71 -4.19
CA LEU A 73 5.46 11.03 -4.19
C LEU A 73 6.21 11.32 -5.50
N PHE A 74 6.96 10.35 -6.02
CA PHE A 74 7.81 10.49 -7.21
C PHE A 74 7.06 10.36 -8.55
N THR A 75 5.75 10.09 -8.53
CA THR A 75 4.98 9.96 -9.78
C THR A 75 4.52 11.33 -10.25
N SER A 76 4.80 11.66 -11.52
CA SER A 76 4.23 12.83 -12.16
C SER A 76 2.70 12.76 -12.16
N CYS A 77 2.05 13.90 -12.00
CA CYS A 77 0.60 14.03 -11.99
C CYS A 77 0.21 15.14 -12.96
N SER A 78 -0.87 14.95 -13.71
CA SER A 78 -1.45 16.02 -14.51
C SER A 78 -1.89 17.18 -13.61
N ALA A 79 -1.79 18.41 -14.12
CA ALA A 79 -2.14 19.63 -13.40
C ALA A 79 -3.60 19.61 -12.89
N SER A 80 -4.53 19.01 -13.65
CA SER A 80 -5.95 18.88 -13.26
C SER A 80 -6.15 18.02 -12.00
N PHE A 81 -5.26 17.05 -11.76
CA PHE A 81 -5.35 16.12 -10.64
C PHE A 81 -4.45 16.48 -9.46
N LEU A 82 -3.58 17.48 -9.63
CA LEU A 82 -2.63 17.92 -8.61
C LEU A 82 -3.31 18.35 -7.30
N PRO A 83 -4.44 19.10 -7.29
CA PRO A 83 -5.10 19.47 -6.03
C PRO A 83 -5.57 18.27 -5.22
N TYR A 84 -6.13 17.25 -5.89
CA TYR A 84 -6.61 16.02 -5.25
C TYR A 84 -5.47 15.24 -4.62
N LYS A 85 -4.36 15.10 -5.37
CA LYS A 85 -3.14 14.46 -4.88
C LYS A 85 -2.58 15.22 -3.67
N SER A 86 -2.42 16.55 -3.79
CA SER A 86 -1.92 17.40 -2.70
C SER A 86 -2.72 17.22 -1.41
N VAL A 87 -4.05 17.35 -1.45
CA VAL A 87 -4.90 17.23 -0.26
C VAL A 87 -4.84 15.83 0.34
N TYR A 88 -4.82 14.78 -0.48
CA TYR A 88 -4.65 13.40 0.02
C TYR A 88 -3.30 13.21 0.73
N PHE A 89 -2.21 13.76 0.19
CA PHE A 89 -0.90 13.69 0.86
C PHE A 89 -0.86 14.49 2.16
N LYS A 90 -1.57 15.63 2.25
CA LYS A 90 -1.75 16.38 3.52
C LYS A 90 -2.45 15.50 4.58
N LEU A 91 -3.49 14.77 4.18
CA LEU A 91 -4.18 13.83 5.06
C LEU A 91 -3.27 12.68 5.54
N LEU A 92 -2.43 12.13 4.65
CA LEU A 92 -1.46 11.11 5.04
C LEU A 92 -0.38 11.65 6.01
N LEU A 93 0.07 12.89 5.82
CA LEU A 93 1.00 13.53 6.76
C LEU A 93 0.37 13.73 8.13
N LEU A 94 -0.89 14.15 8.20
CA LEU A 94 -1.65 14.25 9.44
C LEU A 94 -1.72 12.90 10.17
N LEU A 95 -2.00 11.82 9.43
CA LEU A 95 -2.01 10.46 9.97
C LEU A 95 -0.62 10.04 10.49
N ARG A 96 0.45 10.36 9.77
CA ARG A 96 1.83 10.08 10.17
C ARG A 96 2.18 10.81 11.46
N PHE A 97 1.79 12.08 11.59
CA PHE A 97 2.04 12.90 12.78
C PHE A 97 1.34 12.32 14.01
N LYS A 98 0.06 11.93 13.88
CA LYS A 98 -0.71 11.35 14.99
C LYS A 98 -0.58 9.83 15.13
N ARG A 99 0.39 9.19 14.47
CA ARG A 99 0.49 7.72 14.38
C ARG A 99 0.55 7.00 15.74
N ASN A 100 1.18 7.64 16.74
CA ASN A 100 1.38 7.05 18.06
C ASN A 100 0.09 6.98 18.88
N ASN A 101 -0.97 7.68 18.44
CA ASN A 101 -2.27 7.71 19.14
C ASN A 101 -3.20 6.57 18.73
N PHE A 102 -2.86 5.81 17.68
CA PHE A 102 -3.68 4.69 17.22
C PHE A 102 -3.40 3.42 18.01
N THR A 103 -4.47 2.68 18.27
CA THR A 103 -4.44 1.34 18.89
C THR A 103 -3.67 0.33 18.02
N ALA A 104 -3.12 -0.71 18.64
CA ALA A 104 -2.25 -1.68 17.97
C ALA A 104 -2.93 -2.42 16.80
N ASP A 105 -4.24 -2.66 16.89
CA ASP A 105 -5.07 -3.24 15.81
C ASP A 105 -5.10 -2.37 14.54
N LEU A 106 -4.97 -1.06 14.69
CA LEU A 106 -5.01 -0.12 13.58
C LEU A 106 -3.64 0.19 12.98
N GLN A 107 -2.55 -0.07 13.70
CA GLN A 107 -1.19 0.20 13.25
C GLN A 107 -0.87 -0.53 11.92
N GLY A 108 -1.35 -1.75 11.74
CA GLY A 108 -1.15 -2.50 10.49
C GLY A 108 -1.83 -1.86 9.27
N ARG A 109 -3.04 -1.32 9.45
CA ARG A 109 -3.76 -0.58 8.39
C ARG A 109 -3.07 0.76 8.12
N LEU A 110 -2.69 1.46 9.19
CA LEU A 110 -1.98 2.74 9.11
C LEU A 110 -0.66 2.60 8.33
N LYS A 111 0.18 1.60 8.65
CA LYS A 111 1.44 1.34 7.92
C LYS A 111 1.20 1.15 6.42
N ARG A 112 0.15 0.42 6.03
CA ARG A 112 -0.21 0.21 4.61
C ARG A 112 -0.71 1.49 3.92
N LEU A 113 -1.41 2.36 4.63
CA LEU A 113 -1.85 3.67 4.13
C LEU A 113 -0.70 4.64 3.96
N LEU A 114 0.31 4.56 4.82
CA LEU A 114 1.50 5.42 4.79
C LEU A 114 2.57 4.94 3.81
N LEU A 115 2.40 3.77 3.18
CA LEU A 115 3.36 3.22 2.21
C LEU A 115 3.71 4.21 1.06
N PRO A 116 2.75 4.94 0.46
CA PRO A 116 3.02 6.04 -0.48
C PRO A 116 4.02 7.11 -0.01
N LEU A 117 4.09 7.36 1.30
CA LEU A 117 5.02 8.33 1.89
C LEU A 117 6.39 7.71 2.21
N SER A 118 6.45 6.39 2.43
CA SER A 118 7.70 5.71 2.81
C SER A 118 8.58 5.36 1.62
N THR A 119 8.03 5.30 0.40
CA THR A 119 8.80 4.99 -0.81
C THR A 119 9.73 6.15 -1.14
N ARG A 120 10.95 6.11 -0.60
CA ARG A 120 12.05 7.03 -0.89
C ARG A 120 12.78 6.62 -2.16
N LEU A 121 12.05 6.47 -3.27
CA LEU A 121 12.73 6.43 -4.56
C LEU A 121 13.19 7.84 -4.86
N VAL A 122 14.46 8.11 -4.54
CA VAL A 122 15.14 9.35 -4.90
C VAL A 122 15.44 9.28 -6.39
N ILE A 123 14.41 9.52 -7.20
CA ILE A 123 14.65 9.91 -8.58
C ILE A 123 15.23 11.32 -8.48
N ARG A 124 16.42 11.53 -9.05
CA ARG A 124 17.09 12.85 -9.09
C ARG A 124 16.29 13.82 -9.96
N CYS A 125 15.12 14.23 -9.49
CA CYS A 125 14.36 15.34 -10.04
C CYS A 125 14.93 16.62 -9.42
N LYS A 126 15.12 17.64 -10.25
CA LYS A 126 15.61 18.97 -9.83
C LYS A 126 14.63 19.70 -8.90
N ILE A 127 13.39 19.21 -8.80
CA ILE A 127 12.28 19.81 -8.05
C ILE A 127 11.89 18.85 -6.93
N ASP A 128 11.80 19.38 -5.71
CA ASP A 128 11.34 18.63 -4.55
C ASP A 128 9.86 18.22 -4.73
N PRO A 129 9.51 16.91 -4.71
CA PRO A 129 8.11 16.47 -4.82
C PRO A 129 7.22 17.05 -3.72
N TYR A 130 7.77 17.42 -2.56
CA TYR A 130 6.97 18.01 -1.48
C TYR A 130 6.58 19.47 -1.77
N SER A 131 7.47 20.25 -2.37
CA SER A 131 7.18 21.64 -2.75
C SER A 131 6.14 21.71 -3.88
N GLN A 132 6.18 20.78 -4.84
CA GLN A 132 5.17 20.66 -5.90
C GLN A 132 3.76 20.38 -5.35
N LEU A 133 3.68 19.65 -4.23
CA LEU A 133 2.41 19.34 -3.58
C LEU A 133 1.93 20.46 -2.63
N GLY A 134 2.67 21.57 -2.50
CA GLY A 134 2.33 22.64 -1.56
C GLY A 134 2.22 22.13 -0.12
N LEU A 135 3.12 21.21 0.24
CA LEU A 135 3.21 20.66 1.58
C LEU A 135 4.16 21.53 2.40
N ASP A 136 3.69 21.99 3.55
CA ASP A 136 4.50 22.77 4.48
C ASP A 136 5.66 21.93 5.03
N GLU A 137 6.88 22.46 4.94
CA GLU A 137 8.10 21.84 5.44
C GLU A 137 8.00 21.50 6.93
N SER A 138 7.23 22.28 7.69
CA SER A 138 7.01 22.07 9.12
C SER A 138 6.42 20.69 9.43
N LEU A 139 5.43 20.24 8.64
CA LEU A 139 4.75 18.96 8.78
C LEU A 139 5.66 17.79 8.38
N ILE A 140 6.53 18.02 7.41
CA ILE A 140 7.49 17.01 6.92
C ILE A 140 8.57 16.77 7.97
N LYS A 141 9.08 17.84 8.57
CA LYS A 141 10.12 17.78 9.62
C LYS A 141 9.61 17.11 10.89
N ALA A 142 8.38 17.41 11.32
CA ALA A 142 7.76 16.80 12.50
C ALA A 142 7.52 15.27 12.36
N GLY A 143 7.29 14.79 11.14
CA GLY A 143 7.04 13.37 10.87
C GLY A 143 8.30 12.52 10.63
N SER A 144 9.45 13.15 10.38
CA SER A 144 10.73 12.45 10.18
C SER A 144 11.33 12.06 11.53
N CYS A 145 11.10 10.81 11.93
CA CYS A 145 11.89 10.23 13.02
C CYS A 145 13.38 10.32 12.65
N PRO A 146 14.24 10.88 13.53
CA PRO A 146 15.68 10.96 13.31
C PRO A 146 16.36 9.57 13.23
N SER A 147 15.63 8.50 13.55
CA SER A 147 16.11 7.12 13.46
C SER A 147 16.30 6.62 12.02
N GLN A 148 15.74 7.27 11.00
CA GLN A 148 16.05 6.91 9.61
C GLN A 148 17.32 7.66 9.17
N ARG A 149 18.43 7.38 9.88
CA ARG A 149 19.78 7.71 9.42
C ARG A 149 19.87 7.21 8.00
N GLN A 150 20.13 8.14 7.09
CA GLN A 150 20.50 7.79 5.73
C GLN A 150 21.59 6.72 5.85
N TRP A 151 21.40 5.61 5.14
CA TRP A 151 22.53 4.77 4.75
C TRP A 151 23.37 5.62 3.79
N THR A 152 24.02 6.66 4.30
CA THR A 152 25.22 7.19 3.69
C THR A 152 26.20 6.03 3.79
N LEU A 153 26.33 5.28 2.70
CA LEU A 153 27.56 4.54 2.44
C LEU A 153 28.70 5.46 2.85
N PRO A 154 29.64 5.02 3.70
CA PRO A 154 30.78 5.83 4.07
C PRO A 154 31.48 6.23 2.77
N GLY A 155 31.31 7.48 2.37
CA GLY A 155 32.20 8.10 1.41
C GLY A 155 33.57 8.03 2.05
N SER A 156 34.44 7.23 1.46
CA SER A 156 35.84 7.11 1.84
C SER A 156 36.44 8.51 1.90
N SER A 157 36.50 9.08 3.09
CA SER A 157 37.26 10.29 3.37
C SER A 157 38.71 9.94 3.08
N GLY A 158 39.22 10.43 1.96
CA GLY A 158 40.64 10.38 1.61
C GLY A 158 41.44 10.99 2.75
N THR A 159 41.98 10.11 3.58
CA THR A 159 42.95 10.48 4.61
C THR A 159 44.29 10.42 3.91
N THR A 160 44.85 11.60 3.62
CA THR A 160 46.26 11.73 3.27
C THR A 160 47.09 11.20 4.45
N SER A 161 47.57 9.96 4.32
CA SER A 161 48.57 9.39 5.22
C SER A 161 49.72 8.86 4.39
N THR A 162 50.86 9.47 4.63
CA THR A 162 52.19 9.17 4.11
C THR A 162 52.65 7.75 4.45
N ALA A 163 53.27 7.12 3.45
CA ALA A 163 54.29 6.08 3.57
C ALA A 163 53.91 4.77 4.29
N ARG A 164 53.69 3.72 3.50
CA ARG A 164 54.49 2.47 3.53
C ARG A 164 54.20 1.66 2.25
N LYS A 165 55.26 1.44 1.46
CA LYS A 165 55.30 0.47 0.36
C LYS A 165 55.00 -0.92 0.93
N HIS A 166 53.90 -1.51 0.51
CA HIS A 166 53.74 -2.95 0.47
C HIS A 166 53.10 -3.28 -0.88
N GLU A 167 53.92 -3.81 -1.79
CA GLU A 167 53.44 -4.42 -3.01
C GLU A 167 52.68 -5.70 -2.63
N VAL A 168 51.38 -5.69 -2.89
CA VAL A 168 50.57 -6.89 -3.02
C VAL A 168 49.92 -6.80 -4.39
N PRO A 169 50.04 -7.82 -5.25
CA PRO A 169 49.54 -7.74 -6.61
C PRO A 169 48.00 -7.70 -6.59
N ASP A 170 47.47 -6.63 -7.18
CA ASP A 170 46.06 -6.44 -7.49
C ASP A 170 45.52 -7.62 -8.29
N LYS A 171 44.83 -8.53 -7.61
CA LYS A 171 43.92 -9.49 -8.25
C LYS A 171 42.50 -8.96 -8.08
N VAL A 172 42.25 -7.80 -8.67
CA VAL A 172 40.90 -7.29 -8.88
C VAL A 172 40.26 -8.21 -9.91
N MET A 173 39.40 -9.11 -9.45
CA MET A 173 38.54 -9.86 -10.36
C MET A 173 37.60 -8.87 -11.02
N LEU A 174 37.84 -8.61 -12.30
CA LEU A 174 36.87 -7.89 -13.14
C LEU A 174 35.56 -8.70 -13.10
N PRO A 175 34.40 -8.05 -12.93
CA PRO A 175 33.11 -8.73 -13.04
C PRO A 175 33.07 -9.44 -14.40
N PRO A 176 32.65 -10.72 -14.46
CA PRO A 176 32.58 -11.45 -15.72
C PRO A 176 31.76 -10.63 -16.70
N ASP A 177 32.34 -10.37 -17.86
CA ASP A 177 31.75 -9.61 -18.94
C ASP A 177 30.47 -10.34 -19.38
N ALA A 178 29.32 -9.89 -18.88
CA ALA A 178 28.04 -10.60 -18.98
C ALA A 178 27.36 -10.41 -20.33
N PHE A 179 28.00 -9.71 -21.27
CA PHE A 179 27.42 -9.38 -22.56
C PHE A 179 28.47 -9.64 -23.65
N PRO A 180 28.48 -10.81 -24.29
CA PRO A 180 29.26 -10.98 -25.51
C PRO A 180 28.78 -9.92 -26.52
N VAL A 181 29.72 -9.11 -26.99
CA VAL A 181 29.49 -8.25 -28.15
C VAL A 181 29.36 -9.19 -29.34
N ASP A 182 28.14 -9.38 -29.82
CA ASP A 182 27.88 -10.06 -31.08
C ASP A 182 28.65 -9.31 -32.16
N SER A 183 29.74 -9.92 -32.61
CA SER A 183 30.55 -9.41 -33.70
C SER A 183 29.72 -9.56 -34.96
N GLU A 184 29.21 -8.43 -35.46
CA GLU A 184 28.64 -8.33 -36.79
C GLU A 184 29.72 -8.69 -37.82
N GLN A 185 29.72 -9.95 -38.24
CA GLN A 185 30.42 -10.38 -39.45
C GLN A 185 29.36 -10.70 -40.50
N GLY A 186 29.54 -10.03 -41.63
CA GLY A 186 28.52 -9.83 -42.64
C GLY A 186 28.11 -11.07 -43.44
N ASP A 187 27.24 -10.74 -44.38
CA ASP A 187 26.83 -11.50 -45.55
C ASP A 187 25.86 -12.65 -45.31
N SER A 188 24.58 -12.40 -45.59
CA SER A 188 24.09 -12.61 -46.96
C SER A 188 22.57 -12.52 -47.04
N ARG A 189 22.14 -11.99 -48.19
CA ARG A 189 20.78 -11.98 -48.73
C ARG A 189 20.02 -13.26 -48.35
N ASN A 190 18.81 -13.11 -47.82
CA ASN A 190 17.62 -13.75 -48.41
C ASN A 190 16.33 -13.07 -47.94
N ARG A 191 15.77 -12.34 -48.89
CA ARG A 191 14.50 -11.65 -48.85
C ARG A 191 13.41 -12.71 -49.00
N THR A 192 12.89 -13.23 -47.89
CA THR A 192 11.66 -14.04 -47.90
C THR A 192 10.52 -13.22 -47.34
N SER A 193 9.72 -12.70 -48.26
CA SER A 193 8.41 -12.09 -48.05
C SER A 193 7.48 -13.08 -47.35
N THR A 194 7.27 -12.91 -46.04
CA THR A 194 6.20 -13.60 -45.33
C THR A 194 4.96 -12.71 -45.39
N LYS A 195 4.11 -13.10 -46.33
CA LYS A 195 2.81 -12.53 -46.63
C LYS A 195 1.99 -12.36 -45.35
N PHE A 196 1.43 -11.16 -45.21
CA PHE A 196 0.21 -10.89 -44.46
C PHE A 196 -0.84 -11.95 -44.82
N LEU A 197 -1.22 -12.77 -43.84
CA LEU A 197 -2.49 -13.47 -43.87
C LEU A 197 -3.35 -12.90 -42.76
N TYR A 198 -4.38 -12.17 -43.20
CA TYR A 198 -5.57 -11.88 -42.41
C TYR A 198 -6.18 -13.22 -41.98
N GLY A 199 -5.80 -13.66 -40.78
CA GLY A 199 -6.38 -14.80 -40.09
C GLY A 199 -7.64 -14.38 -39.37
N THR A 200 -8.76 -14.65 -40.03
CA THR A 200 -10.13 -14.56 -39.55
C THR A 200 -10.31 -15.02 -38.09
N SER A 201 -11.05 -14.18 -37.36
CA SER A 201 -12.00 -14.53 -36.30
C SER A 201 -12.21 -16.04 -36.09
N THR A 202 -11.56 -16.59 -35.06
CA THR A 202 -12.08 -17.75 -34.36
C THR A 202 -12.43 -17.32 -32.95
N ALA A 203 -13.72 -17.10 -32.75
CA ALA A 203 -14.37 -16.97 -31.46
C ALA A 203 -13.90 -18.07 -30.52
N ARG A 204 -13.03 -17.72 -29.57
CA ARG A 204 -12.85 -18.53 -28.37
C ARG A 204 -14.05 -18.29 -27.47
N SER A 205 -15.04 -19.17 -27.61
CA SER A 205 -16.09 -19.43 -26.63
C SER A 205 -15.51 -19.40 -25.23
N ARG A 206 -15.82 -18.33 -24.50
CA ARG A 206 -15.71 -18.36 -23.04
C ARG A 206 -16.84 -19.27 -22.53
N PRO A 207 -16.56 -20.24 -21.66
CA PRO A 207 -17.61 -21.03 -21.04
C PRO A 207 -18.49 -20.10 -20.20
N VAL A 208 -19.65 -19.77 -20.74
CA VAL A 208 -20.78 -19.18 -20.02
C VAL A 208 -21.37 -20.29 -19.17
N HIS A 209 -20.92 -20.43 -17.93
CA HIS A 209 -21.72 -21.13 -16.93
C HIS A 209 -21.37 -20.72 -15.50
N ARG A 210 -21.99 -19.64 -15.04
CA ARG A 210 -22.50 -19.56 -13.66
C ARG A 210 -23.85 -18.87 -13.70
N GLN A 211 -24.88 -19.69 -13.88
CA GLN A 211 -26.23 -19.33 -13.46
C GLN A 211 -26.15 -19.01 -11.96
N HIS A 212 -26.38 -17.75 -11.62
CA HIS A 212 -26.69 -17.37 -10.26
C HIS A 212 -28.14 -17.81 -10.00
N PRO A 213 -28.43 -18.53 -8.89
CA PRO A 213 -29.81 -18.81 -8.53
C PRO A 213 -30.55 -17.48 -8.30
N ASN A 214 -31.71 -17.40 -8.93
CA ASN A 214 -32.64 -16.29 -8.86
C ASN A 214 -32.98 -16.03 -7.39
N ARG A 215 -32.51 -14.90 -6.85
CA ARG A 215 -32.81 -14.49 -5.48
C ARG A 215 -34.19 -13.89 -5.51
N GLU A 216 -35.19 -14.72 -5.23
CA GLU A 216 -36.58 -14.32 -5.03
C GLU A 216 -36.62 -13.11 -4.09
N THR A 217 -37.15 -12.02 -4.61
CA THR A 217 -37.35 -10.78 -3.89
C THR A 217 -38.56 -11.00 -3.00
N LYS A 218 -38.33 -11.55 -1.81
CA LYS A 218 -39.36 -11.67 -0.78
C LYS A 218 -39.67 -10.25 -0.29
N LEU A 219 -40.80 -9.72 -0.75
CA LEU A 219 -41.47 -8.54 -0.23
C LEU A 219 -41.78 -8.82 1.24
N TRP A 220 -41.12 -8.13 2.18
CA TRP A 220 -41.51 -8.18 3.59
C TRP A 220 -42.45 -7.04 3.85
N ASP A 221 -43.70 -7.43 4.00
CA ASP A 221 -44.75 -6.71 4.67
C ASP A 221 -44.35 -6.43 6.12
N SER A 222 -44.83 -5.28 6.56
CA SER A 222 -44.78 -4.64 7.87
C SER A 222 -45.28 -5.55 9.00
N GLY A 223 -44.54 -5.66 10.11
CA GLY A 223 -45.09 -6.25 11.33
C GLY A 223 -44.07 -6.65 12.39
N THR A 224 -43.86 -5.73 13.33
CA THR A 224 -43.72 -5.93 14.80
C THR A 224 -42.82 -7.02 15.41
N GLU A 225 -42.07 -6.56 16.42
CA GLU A 225 -41.67 -7.23 17.66
C GLU A 225 -40.41 -8.11 17.75
N ASN A 226 -39.39 -7.51 18.39
CA ASN A 226 -38.50 -8.05 19.43
C ASN A 226 -38.23 -9.57 19.43
N SER A 227 -37.14 -9.97 18.77
CA SER A 227 -36.41 -11.19 19.13
C SER A 227 -34.93 -11.05 18.76
N PRO A 228 -33.97 -11.50 19.61
CA PRO A 228 -32.55 -11.42 19.30
C PRO A 228 -32.17 -12.41 18.19
N PRO A 229 -31.27 -12.03 17.26
CA PRO A 229 -30.96 -12.86 16.10
C PRO A 229 -30.09 -14.07 16.51
N ALA A 230 -30.59 -15.26 16.22
CA ALA A 230 -29.82 -16.50 16.29
C ALA A 230 -28.61 -16.43 15.31
N VAL A 231 -27.42 -16.69 15.86
CA VAL A 231 -26.16 -16.77 15.12
C VAL A 231 -26.21 -18.00 14.20
N ARG A 232 -26.51 -17.78 12.91
CA ARG A 232 -26.33 -18.78 11.87
C ARG A 232 -24.87 -18.82 11.46
N SER A 233 -24.14 -19.80 12.00
CA SER A 233 -22.83 -20.24 11.55
C SER A 233 -22.94 -20.81 10.13
N GLY A 234 -22.70 -19.97 9.13
CA GLY A 234 -22.56 -20.40 7.74
C GLY A 234 -21.25 -21.20 7.54
N PRO A 235 -21.24 -22.19 6.63
CA PRO A 235 -20.04 -22.97 6.32
C PRO A 235 -18.98 -22.08 5.68
N PHE A 236 -17.79 -22.04 6.30
CA PHE A 236 -16.64 -21.32 5.78
C PHE A 236 -16.26 -21.87 4.39
N PRO A 237 -16.13 -21.01 3.35
CA PRO A 237 -15.62 -21.45 2.06
C PRO A 237 -14.18 -21.93 2.22
N GLY A 238 -13.96 -23.19 1.83
CA GLY A 238 -12.72 -23.93 2.00
C GLY A 238 -11.48 -23.17 1.54
N ARG A 239 -10.40 -23.39 2.30
CA ARG A 239 -9.03 -22.97 1.99
C ARG A 239 -8.69 -23.37 0.55
N ARG A 240 -8.60 -22.39 -0.34
CA ARG A 240 -7.99 -22.59 -1.65
C ARG A 240 -6.48 -22.60 -1.45
N ASN A 241 -5.90 -23.80 -1.42
CA ASN A 241 -4.46 -23.96 -1.50
C ASN A 241 -4.04 -23.50 -2.90
N PHE A 242 -3.35 -22.37 -2.97
CA PHE A 242 -2.58 -22.02 -4.16
C PHE A 242 -1.45 -23.04 -4.26
N GLY A 243 -1.60 -24.01 -5.16
CA GLY A 243 -0.55 -24.96 -5.49
C GLY A 243 0.63 -24.20 -6.10
N ILE A 244 1.71 -24.09 -5.34
CA ILE A 244 3.03 -23.81 -5.92
C ILE A 244 3.43 -25.10 -6.62
N PHE A 245 3.39 -25.09 -7.95
CA PHE A 245 3.93 -26.16 -8.77
C PHE A 245 5.45 -26.18 -8.61
N CYS A 246 5.94 -26.85 -7.57
CA CYS A 246 7.29 -27.38 -7.56
C CYS A 246 7.27 -28.69 -8.35
N GLY A 247 7.65 -28.60 -9.62
CA GLY A 247 8.02 -29.78 -10.42
C GLY A 247 9.09 -30.55 -9.66
N GLY A 248 8.83 -31.83 -9.43
CA GLY A 248 9.53 -32.63 -8.44
C GLY A 248 10.89 -33.17 -8.87
N ARG A 249 11.66 -33.56 -7.85
CA ARG A 249 12.38 -34.84 -7.84
C ARG A 249 12.18 -35.48 -6.47
N LYS A 250 11.66 -36.72 -6.49
CA LYS A 250 11.43 -37.56 -5.31
C LYS A 250 12.70 -38.36 -5.02
N THR A 251 13.26 -38.18 -3.85
CA THR A 251 13.98 -39.19 -3.06
C THR A 251 13.76 -38.76 -1.60
N GLY A 252 12.80 -39.29 -0.86
CA GLY A 252 12.83 -40.66 -0.38
C GLY A 252 13.70 -40.72 0.88
N PHE A 253 13.21 -40.20 2.02
CA PHE A 253 13.71 -40.63 3.32
C PHE A 253 12.60 -40.51 4.37
N GLN A 254 12.17 -41.68 4.83
CA GLN A 254 11.18 -41.91 5.87
C GLN A 254 11.95 -42.03 7.19
N SER A 255 11.77 -41.09 8.11
CA SER A 255 12.19 -41.28 9.50
C SER A 255 11.06 -40.92 10.43
N ARG A 256 10.49 -41.96 11.03
CA ARG A 256 9.53 -41.92 12.13
C ARG A 256 10.23 -41.35 13.36
N GLY A 257 9.78 -40.18 13.82
CA GLY A 257 10.15 -39.60 15.11
C GLY A 257 8.90 -39.48 15.98
N GLN A 258 8.69 -40.50 16.82
CA GLN A 258 7.60 -40.60 17.78
C GLN A 258 7.93 -39.69 18.98
N ILE A 259 7.21 -38.58 19.16
CA ILE A 259 7.35 -37.72 20.35
C ILE A 259 6.21 -38.05 21.31
N ARG A 260 6.58 -38.64 22.45
CA ARG A 260 5.72 -38.89 23.62
C ARG A 260 5.41 -37.56 24.32
N PHE A 261 4.14 -37.32 24.63
CA PHE A 261 3.73 -36.29 25.57
C PHE A 261 3.83 -36.84 26.99
N SER A 262 4.62 -36.18 27.83
CA SER A 262 4.64 -36.40 29.28
C SER A 262 3.80 -35.32 29.95
N SER A 263 2.69 -35.73 30.57
CA SER A 263 1.87 -34.90 31.45
C SER A 263 2.63 -34.54 32.74
N ALA A 264 2.75 -33.25 33.03
CA ALA A 264 3.18 -32.78 34.34
C ALA A 264 1.95 -32.48 35.21
N LYS A 265 1.92 -33.14 36.36
CA LYS A 265 0.88 -33.16 37.38
C LYS A 265 0.98 -31.89 38.23
N VAL A 266 -0.12 -31.17 38.36
CA VAL A 266 -0.31 -30.07 39.31
C VAL A 266 -0.42 -30.66 40.72
N THR A 267 0.41 -30.20 41.64
CA THR A 267 0.21 -30.40 43.09
C THR A 267 0.21 -29.03 43.75
N GLY A 268 -0.93 -28.66 44.30
CA GLY A 268 -1.09 -27.53 45.20
C GLY A 268 -0.45 -27.80 46.56
N ARG A 269 -0.15 -26.72 47.27
CA ARG A 269 -0.03 -26.69 48.71
C ARG A 269 -0.77 -25.46 49.21
N ASP A 270 -1.62 -25.74 50.19
CA ASP A 270 -2.18 -24.81 51.16
C ASP A 270 -1.07 -24.12 51.98
#